data_AF-A0A2H6NIA8-F1
#
_entry.id   AF-A0A2H6NIA8-F1
#
_cell.length_a   1.000
_cell.length_b   1.000
_cell.length_c   1.000
_cell.angle_alpha   90.00
_cell.angle_beta   90.00
_cell.angle_gamma   90.00
#
_symmetry.space_group_name_H-M   'P 1'
#
loop_
_entity.id
_entity.type
_entity.pdbx_description
1 polymer ?
#
loop_
_entity_poly.entity_id
_entity_poly.type
_entity_poly.pdbx_seq_one_letter_code
_entity_poly.pdbx_strand_id
1 'polypeptide(L)'
;EYMGIFHMNPPASNYYLITLHFLMHGQHHKSPFDSSRLVFPPVPASLLFFVFYFIAYLLFPREFGLSLLCGGIVGYMIYDMMHYYLHYGSPKEGTYLYGLKTYHIKHHFEHQKAGFGISSRFWDRPFHTLIPEENNKSD
;
A
#
# COMPACT_ATOMS: atom_id res chain seq x y z
N GLU A 1 5.17 -0.34 -18.07
CA GLU A 1 5.27 -0.08 -16.62
C GLU A 1 4.64 -1.25 -15.89
N TYR A 2 5.38 -1.93 -15.02
CA TYR A 2 4.84 -3.01 -14.19
C TYR A 2 4.24 -2.40 -12.94
N MET A 3 2.92 -2.27 -12.92
CA MET A 3 2.18 -2.03 -11.68
C MET A 3 1.96 -3.37 -11.00
N GLY A 4 2.24 -3.43 -9.70
CA GLY A 4 1.91 -4.59 -8.88
C GLY A 4 0.41 -4.88 -8.92
N ILE A 5 0.02 -6.03 -8.35
CA ILE A 5 -1.35 -6.55 -8.41
C ILE A 5 -2.44 -5.56 -7.93
N PHE A 6 -2.06 -4.59 -7.09
CA PHE A 6 -2.94 -3.54 -6.58
C PHE A 6 -3.31 -2.45 -7.59
N HIS A 7 -2.51 -2.20 -8.64
CA HIS A 7 -2.75 -1.15 -9.64
C HIS A 7 -2.62 -1.62 -11.10
N MET A 8 -2.60 -2.93 -11.33
CA MET A 8 -2.57 -3.47 -12.68
C MET A 8 -3.85 -3.11 -13.46
N ASN A 9 -3.76 -3.08 -14.79
CA ASN A 9 -4.93 -2.99 -15.66
C ASN A 9 -5.28 -4.40 -16.17
N PRO A 10 -6.18 -5.14 -15.49
CA PRO A 10 -6.54 -6.48 -15.92
C PRO A 10 -7.24 -6.45 -17.29
N PRO A 11 -7.00 -7.43 -18.18
CA PRO A 11 -7.72 -7.53 -19.45
C PRO A 11 -9.23 -7.66 -19.22
N ALA A 12 -10.04 -6.94 -20.00
CA ALA A 12 -11.50 -6.92 -19.84
C ALA A 12 -12.16 -8.31 -19.99
N SER A 13 -11.49 -9.25 -20.66
CA SER A 13 -11.95 -10.63 -20.85
C SER A 13 -11.64 -11.56 -19.67
N ASN A 14 -10.82 -11.15 -18.69
CA ASN A 14 -10.37 -12.01 -17.60
C ASN A 14 -11.11 -11.70 -16.29
N TYR A 15 -12.27 -12.32 -16.11
CA TYR A 15 -13.11 -12.16 -14.92
C TYR A 15 -12.37 -12.40 -13.59
N TYR A 16 -11.55 -13.45 -13.52
CA TYR A 16 -10.84 -13.81 -12.28
C TYR A 16 -9.80 -12.76 -11.90
N LEU A 17 -9.05 -12.25 -12.89
CA LEU A 17 -8.03 -11.24 -12.63
C LEU A 17 -8.65 -9.88 -12.26
N ILE A 18 -9.77 -9.52 -12.89
CA ILE A 18 -10.55 -8.32 -12.52
C ILE A 18 -11.05 -8.44 -11.07
N THR A 19 -11.61 -9.60 -10.72
CA THR A 19 -12.11 -9.87 -9.36
C THR A 19 -10.97 -9.80 -8.35
N LEU A 20 -9.83 -10.42 -8.62
CA LEU A 20 -8.66 -10.39 -7.75
C LEU A 20 -8.16 -8.96 -7.54
N HIS A 21 -7.96 -8.18 -8.61
CA HIS A 21 -7.60 -6.76 -8.52
C HIS A 21 -8.60 -5.97 -7.67
N PHE A 22 -9.90 -6.17 -7.90
CA PHE A 22 -10.95 -5.47 -7.17
C PHE A 22 -10.91 -5.80 -5.68
N LEU A 23 -10.79 -7.08 -5.31
CA LEU A 23 -10.72 -7.50 -3.91
C LEU A 23 -9.46 -7.01 -3.22
N MET A 24 -8.32 -7.03 -3.92
CA MET A 24 -7.03 -6.66 -3.36
C MET A 24 -6.89 -5.16 -3.10
N HIS A 25 -7.38 -4.30 -4.01
CA HIS A 25 -7.27 -2.84 -3.84
C HIS A 25 -8.31 -2.02 -4.61
N GLY A 26 -8.83 -2.52 -5.73
CA GLY A 26 -9.78 -1.75 -6.56
C GLY A 26 -11.05 -1.31 -5.82
N GLN A 27 -11.55 -2.11 -4.87
CA GLN A 27 -12.68 -1.75 -4.02
C GLN A 27 -12.40 -0.51 -3.15
N HIS A 28 -11.17 -0.39 -2.67
CA HIS A 28 -10.73 0.72 -1.84
C HIS A 28 -10.65 2.01 -2.66
N HIS A 29 -10.07 1.95 -3.87
CA HIS A 29 -10.10 3.10 -4.80
C HIS A 29 -11.51 3.50 -5.22
N LYS A 30 -12.42 2.53 -5.35
CA LYS A 30 -13.81 2.82 -5.73
C LYS A 30 -14.60 3.48 -4.60
N SER A 31 -14.27 3.17 -3.34
CA SER A 31 -14.95 3.69 -2.15
C SER A 31 -13.94 4.00 -1.03
N PRO A 32 -13.10 5.05 -1.19
CA PRO A 32 -11.95 5.30 -0.31
C PRO A 32 -12.33 5.73 1.11
N PHE A 33 -13.60 6.04 1.36
CA PHE A 33 -14.11 6.42 2.68
C PHE A 33 -14.98 5.34 3.34
N ASP A 34 -15.12 4.14 2.75
CA ASP A 34 -15.74 2.99 3.40
C ASP A 34 -14.76 2.31 4.35
N SER A 35 -14.97 2.50 5.66
CA SER A 35 -14.06 2.02 6.70
C SER A 35 -14.01 0.50 6.81
N SER A 36 -15.03 -0.20 6.29
CA SER A 36 -15.08 -1.65 6.28
C SER A 36 -14.23 -2.29 5.17
N ARG A 37 -13.72 -1.49 4.22
CA ARG A 37 -13.01 -1.95 3.01
C ARG A 37 -11.61 -1.35 2.84
N LEU A 38 -11.06 -0.74 3.88
CA LEU A 38 -9.76 -0.06 3.82
C LEU A 38 -8.59 -1.01 4.09
N VAL A 39 -8.66 -1.72 5.22
CA VAL A 39 -7.55 -2.57 5.69
C VAL A 39 -7.55 -3.89 4.94
N PHE A 40 -6.36 -4.44 4.70
CA PHE A 40 -6.28 -5.70 4.01
C PHE A 40 -6.76 -6.84 4.95
N PRO A 41 -7.59 -7.79 4.50
CA PRO A 41 -8.12 -8.79 5.41
C PRO A 41 -7.02 -9.70 6.00
N PRO A 42 -7.02 -9.99 7.32
CA PRO A 42 -5.94 -10.75 7.97
C PRO A 42 -5.74 -12.17 7.43
N VAL A 43 -6.79 -12.82 6.92
CA VAL A 43 -6.73 -14.21 6.43
C VAL A 43 -5.93 -14.30 5.12
N PRO A 44 -6.23 -13.54 4.05
CA PRO A 44 -5.34 -13.40 2.90
C PRO A 44 -3.92 -12.96 3.26
N ALA A 45 -3.76 -12.04 4.22
CA ALA A 45 -2.45 -11.56 4.66
C ALA A 45 -1.61 -12.68 5.29
N SER A 46 -2.22 -13.53 6.13
CA SER A 46 -1.53 -14.62 6.82
C SER A 46 -1.00 -15.68 5.85
N LEU A 47 -1.73 -15.95 4.76
CA LEU A 47 -1.25 -16.84 3.70
C LEU A 47 0.06 -16.30 3.09
N LEU A 48 0.12 -14.99 2.81
CA LEU A 48 1.30 -14.35 2.26
C LEU A 48 2.48 -14.38 3.25
N PHE A 49 2.23 -14.13 4.54
CA PHE A 49 3.25 -14.28 5.58
C PHE A 49 3.79 -15.70 5.68
N PHE A 50 2.92 -16.70 5.57
CA PHE A 50 3.35 -18.10 5.60
C PHE A 50 4.23 -18.45 4.41
N VAL A 51 3.90 -17.97 3.21
CA VAL A 51 4.74 -18.14 2.00
C VAL A 51 6.11 -17.50 2.20
N PHE A 52 6.17 -16.25 2.69
CA PHE A 52 7.46 -15.59 2.94
C PHE A 52 8.27 -16.25 4.06
N TYR A 53 7.61 -16.69 5.12
CA TYR A 53 8.27 -17.45 6.19
C TYR A 53 8.82 -18.77 5.67
N PHE A 54 8.07 -19.50 4.85
CA PHE A 54 8.51 -20.76 4.27
C PHE A 54 9.74 -20.55 3.37
N ILE A 55 9.74 -19.51 2.53
CA ILE A 55 10.90 -19.12 1.73
C ILE A 55 12.10 -18.77 2.64
N ALA A 56 11.89 -17.96 3.67
CA ALA A 56 12.96 -17.58 4.60
C ALA A 56 13.52 -18.79 5.36
N TYR A 57 12.67 -19.74 5.74
CA TYR A 57 13.06 -20.99 6.40
C TYR A 57 13.92 -21.88 5.50
N LEU A 58 13.69 -21.88 4.18
CA LEU A 58 14.52 -22.62 3.23
C LEU A 58 15.89 -21.97 2.98
N LEU A 59 15.98 -20.64 3.12
CA LEU A 59 17.17 -19.86 2.76
C LEU A 59 18.08 -19.51 3.94
N PHE A 60 17.52 -19.46 5.16
CA PHE A 60 18.21 -18.94 6.34
C PHE A 60 18.01 -19.83 7.57
N PRO A 61 18.84 -19.67 8.62
CA PRO A 61 18.60 -20.32 9.90
C PRO A 61 17.21 -19.99 10.46
N ARG A 62 16.60 -20.96 11.14
CA ARG A 62 15.24 -20.88 11.67
C ARG A 62 14.97 -19.59 12.47
N GLU A 63 15.88 -19.20 13.34
CA GLU A 63 15.71 -18.02 14.20
C GLU A 63 15.69 -16.71 13.40
N PHE A 64 16.44 -16.66 12.29
CA PHE A 64 16.39 -15.53 11.37
C PHE A 64 15.06 -15.50 10.60
N GLY A 65 14.59 -16.66 10.11
CA GLY A 65 13.28 -16.76 9.46
C GLY A 65 12.12 -16.34 10.37
N LEU A 66 12.15 -16.73 11.65
CA LEU A 66 11.18 -16.27 12.66
C LEU A 66 11.27 -14.77 12.91
N SER A 67 12.47 -14.21 13.00
CA SER A 67 12.67 -12.77 13.16
C SER A 67 12.09 -11.98 11.99
N LEU A 68 12.29 -12.47 10.76
CA LEU A 68 11.68 -11.88 9.56
C LEU A 68 10.16 -11.97 9.57
N LEU A 69 9.58 -13.10 10.00
CA LEU A 69 8.14 -13.25 10.12
C LEU A 69 7.55 -12.27 11.15
N CYS A 70 8.13 -12.19 12.35
CA CYS A 70 7.68 -11.27 13.39
C CYS A 70 7.81 -9.81 12.94
N GLY A 71 8.97 -9.44 12.38
CA GLY A 71 9.20 -8.10 11.84
C GLY A 71 8.25 -7.76 10.69
N GLY A 72 7.96 -8.72 9.81
CA GLY A 72 7.01 -8.58 8.71
C GLY A 72 5.58 -8.34 9.19
N ILE A 73 5.12 -9.11 10.19
CA ILE A 73 3.78 -8.92 10.79
C ILE A 73 3.67 -7.54 11.45
N VAL A 74 4.66 -7.15 12.26
CA VAL A 74 4.67 -5.84 12.92
C VAL A 74 4.70 -4.70 11.88
N GLY A 75 5.56 -4.81 10.86
CA GLY A 75 5.65 -3.84 9.78
C GLY A 75 4.34 -3.69 9.01
N TYR A 76 3.65 -4.80 8.74
CA TYR A 76 2.33 -4.78 8.12
C TYR A 76 1.26 -4.14 9.01
N MET A 77 1.23 -4.46 10.30
CA MET A 77 0.29 -3.79 11.23
C MET A 77 0.52 -2.28 11.25
N ILE A 78 1.77 -1.84 11.31
CA ILE A 78 2.13 -0.41 11.24
C ILE A 78 1.65 0.18 9.91
N TYR A 79 1.90 -0.50 8.79
CA TYR A 79 1.46 -0.05 7.47
C TYR A 79 -0.07 0.12 7.40
N ASP A 80 -0.85 -0.88 7.81
CA ASP A 80 -2.32 -0.84 7.75
C ASP A 80 -2.89 0.21 8.71
N MET A 81 -2.32 0.35 9.91
CA MET A 81 -2.74 1.38 10.86
C MET A 81 -2.40 2.79 10.37
N MET A 82 -1.22 2.98 9.75
CA MET A 82 -0.88 4.24 9.11
C MET A 82 -1.84 4.54 7.97
N HIS A 83 -2.11 3.57 7.10
CA HIS A 83 -3.05 3.73 5.99
C HIS A 83 -4.42 4.19 6.49
N TYR A 84 -4.96 3.51 7.51
CA TYR A 84 -6.22 3.89 8.15
C TYR A 84 -6.18 5.32 8.70
N TYR A 85 -5.09 5.68 9.39
CA TYR A 85 -4.92 7.02 9.95
C TYR A 85 -4.78 8.10 8.87
N LEU A 86 -4.18 7.81 7.71
CA LEU A 86 -4.13 8.78 6.61
C LEU A 86 -5.52 9.08 6.04
N HIS A 87 -6.41 8.08 5.96
CA HIS A 87 -7.80 8.30 5.56
C HIS A 87 -8.59 9.07 6.61
N TYR A 88 -8.60 8.59 7.86
CA TYR A 88 -9.56 9.04 8.87
C TYR A 88 -9.00 9.98 9.94
N GLY A 89 -7.68 10.02 10.11
CA GLY A 89 -7.01 10.89 11.08
C GLY A 89 -6.94 12.34 10.63
N SER A 90 -6.59 13.23 11.57
CA SER A 90 -6.35 14.65 11.29
C SER A 90 -4.93 15.03 11.75
N PRO A 91 -3.89 14.62 10.99
CA PRO A 91 -2.53 15.03 11.31
C PRO A 91 -2.40 16.55 11.18
N LYS A 92 -1.65 17.16 12.11
CA LYS A 92 -1.44 18.61 12.12
C LYS A 92 -0.68 19.07 10.87
N GLU A 93 -1.12 20.17 10.27
CA GLU A 93 -0.45 20.79 9.13
C GLU A 93 1.05 21.03 9.38
N GLY A 94 1.85 20.88 8.33
CA GLY A 94 3.32 21.00 8.40
C GLY A 94 4.04 19.79 9.00
N THR A 95 3.34 18.78 9.52
CA THR A 95 3.97 17.54 9.99
C THR A 95 4.24 16.57 8.85
N TYR A 96 5.16 15.63 9.06
CA TYR A 96 5.44 14.56 8.11
C TYR A 96 4.19 13.71 7.80
N LEU A 97 3.39 13.37 8.82
CA LEU A 97 2.15 12.61 8.63
C LEU A 97 1.11 13.38 7.82
N TYR A 98 1.04 14.71 7.98
CA TYR A 98 0.19 15.52 7.13
C TYR A 98 0.67 15.47 5.68
N GLY A 99 1.98 15.58 5.45
CA GLY A 99 2.56 15.39 4.12
C GLY A 99 2.26 14.02 3.51
N LEU A 100 2.29 12.94 4.30
CA LEU A 100 1.89 11.61 3.84
C LEU A 100 0.39 11.53 3.55
N LYS A 101 -0.45 12.15 4.38
CA LYS A 101 -1.90 12.21 4.14
C LYS A 101 -2.20 12.89 2.82
N THR A 102 -1.66 14.09 2.58
CA THR A 102 -1.85 14.81 1.32
C THR A 102 -1.36 13.98 0.14
N TYR A 103 -0.19 13.34 0.26
CA TYR A 103 0.37 12.48 -0.79
C TYR A 103 -0.54 11.29 -1.12
N HIS A 104 -1.07 10.62 -0.10
CA HIS A 104 -1.98 9.49 -0.26
C HIS A 104 -3.34 9.89 -0.84
N ILE A 105 -3.88 11.04 -0.45
CA ILE A 105 -5.11 11.59 -1.03
C ILE A 105 -4.88 11.92 -2.52
N LYS A 106 -3.73 12.51 -2.89
CA LYS A 106 -3.37 12.73 -4.30
C LYS A 106 -3.28 11.43 -5.09
N HIS A 107 -2.73 10.37 -4.50
CA HIS A 107 -2.75 9.04 -5.11
C HIS A 107 -4.19 8.58 -5.44
N HIS A 108 -5.15 8.74 -4.52
CA HIS A 108 -6.53 8.33 -4.79
C HIS A 108 -7.23 9.13 -5.89
N PHE A 109 -7.04 10.44 -5.93
CA PHE A 109 -7.90 11.35 -6.70
C PHE A 109 -7.23 12.01 -7.91
N GLU A 110 -5.91 12.15 -7.92
CA GLU A 110 -5.18 12.86 -8.98
C GLU A 110 -4.22 11.91 -9.73
N HIS A 111 -3.50 11.06 -9.00
CA HIS A 111 -2.35 10.32 -9.49
C HIS A 111 -2.41 8.84 -9.12
N GLN A 112 -3.47 8.12 -9.51
CA GLN A 112 -3.64 6.68 -9.20
C GLN A 112 -2.51 5.78 -9.71
N LYS A 113 -1.68 6.30 -10.62
CA LYS A 113 -0.55 5.60 -11.21
C LYS A 113 0.81 5.89 -10.56
N ALA A 114 0.83 6.72 -9.52
CA ALA A 114 2.02 7.13 -8.77
C ALA A 114 1.66 7.21 -7.28
N GLY A 115 2.66 7.39 -6.40
CA GLY A 115 2.43 7.56 -4.97
C GLY A 115 2.00 6.30 -4.24
N PHE A 116 2.65 5.18 -4.53
CA PHE A 116 2.33 3.90 -3.89
C PHE A 116 2.81 3.83 -2.43
N GLY A 117 3.71 4.73 -2.03
CA GLY A 117 4.24 4.79 -0.67
C GLY A 117 3.25 5.33 0.36
N ILE A 118 2.75 4.46 1.24
CA ILE A 118 1.85 4.83 2.35
C ILE A 118 2.61 5.27 3.60
N SER A 119 3.51 4.40 4.11
CA SER A 119 4.29 4.67 5.33
C SER A 119 5.49 5.60 5.07
N SER A 120 5.98 5.61 3.83
CA SER A 120 7.01 6.52 3.37
C SER A 120 7.01 6.63 1.85
N ARG A 121 7.50 7.77 1.32
CA ARG A 121 7.75 7.97 -0.12
C ARG A 121 9.09 7.39 -0.59
N PHE A 122 9.80 6.66 0.27
CA PHE A 122 11.19 6.23 0.01
C PHE A 122 11.28 5.39 -1.25
N TRP A 123 10.43 4.36 -1.36
CA TRP A 123 10.44 3.43 -2.49
C TRP A 123 9.89 4.04 -3.78
N ASP A 124 9.09 5.10 -3.71
CA ASP A 124 8.62 5.77 -4.93
C ASP A 124 9.74 6.42 -5.75
N ARG A 125 10.90 6.70 -5.13
CA ARG A 125 12.07 7.27 -5.83
C ARG A 125 12.77 6.28 -6.75
N PRO A 126 13.32 5.14 -6.25
CA PRO A 126 14.02 4.20 -7.12
C PRO A 126 13.11 3.53 -8.15
N PHE A 127 11.79 3.49 -7.90
CA PHE A 127 10.81 2.94 -8.85
C PHE A 127 10.19 3.99 -9.79
N HIS A 128 10.60 5.26 -9.69
CA HIS A 128 10.10 6.36 -10.52
C HIS A 128 8.57 6.54 -10.46
N THR A 129 8.00 6.35 -9.27
CA THR A 129 6.56 6.46 -8.99
C THR A 129 6.26 7.61 -8.03
N LEU A 130 7.19 8.55 -7.84
CA LEU A 130 6.97 9.72 -7.01
C LEU A 130 5.89 10.62 -7.63
N ILE A 131 4.89 11.05 -6.85
CA ILE A 131 3.94 12.07 -7.31
C ILE A 131 4.72 13.37 -7.57
N PRO A 132 4.59 13.99 -8.76
CA PRO A 132 5.23 15.27 -9.06
C PRO A 132 4.81 16.33 -8.03
N GLU A 133 5.77 17.11 -7.56
CA GLU A 133 5.41 18.30 -6.77
C GLU A 133 4.73 19.28 -7.71
N GLU A 134 3.54 19.77 -7.33
CA GLU A 134 2.95 20.90 -8.02
C GLU A 134 3.90 22.07 -7.84
N ASN A 135 4.48 22.53 -8.95
CA ASN A 135 5.17 23.81 -8.95
C ASN A 135 4.14 24.85 -8.55
N ASN A 136 4.21 25.33 -7.30
CA ASN A 136 3.64 26.62 -6.93
C ASN A 136 4.36 27.66 -7.77
N LYS A 137 3.92 27.86 -9.01
CA LYS A 137 4.11 29.13 -9.68
C LYS A 137 3.30 30.12 -8.88
N SER A 138 4.01 30.85 -8.03
CA SER A 138 3.60 32.12 -7.50
C SER A 138 3.24 33.03 -8.67
N ASP A 139 1.94 33.21 -8.91
CA ASP A 139 1.38 34.38 -9.57
C ASP A 139 0.53 35.13 -8.54
#